data_AF-K2AY99-F1
#
_entry.id   AF-K2AY99-F1
#
_cell.length_a   1.000
_cell.length_b   1.000
_cell.length_c   1.000
_cell.angle_alpha   90.00
_cell.angle_beta   90.00
_cell.angle_gamma   90.00
#
_symmetry.space_group_name_H-M   'P 1'
#
loop_
_entity.id
_entity.type
_entity.pdbx_description
1 polymer ?
#
loop_
_entity_poly.entity_id
_entity_poly.type
_entity_poly.pdbx_seq_one_letter_code
_entity_poly.pdbx_strand_id
1 'polypeptide(L)' 'MFEIATHLALLLICAAFVAGFVDAIAGGGGLITVPALLLAGASPIETLATNKLQGSFGAGTAVLAYARAGHVRPMDQLG' A
#
# COMPACT_ATOMS: atom_id res chain seq x y z
N MET A 1 -22.46 -1.30 16.88
CA MET A 1 -21.92 -1.48 15.51
C MET A 1 -20.78 -0.51 15.20
N PHE A 2 -20.92 0.79 15.48
CA PHE A 2 -19.88 1.79 15.17
C PHE A 2 -18.54 1.53 15.88
N GLU A 3 -18.58 1.10 17.15
CA GLU A 3 -17.38 0.82 17.96
C GLU A 3 -16.48 -0.29 17.38
N ILE A 4 -17.08 -1.42 16.99
CA ILE A 4 -16.39 -2.53 16.31
C ILE A 4 -15.79 -2.08 14.97
N ALA A 5 -16.54 -1.27 14.21
CA ALA A 5 -16.06 -0.73 12.94
C ALA A 5 -14.85 0.20 13.14
N THR A 6 -14.84 1.01 14.20
CA THR A 6 -13.71 1.88 14.54
C THR A 6 -12.46 1.07 14.90
N HIS A 7 -12.58 0.03 15.73
CA HIS A 7 -11.45 -0.84 16.07
C HIS A 7 -10.89 -1.55 14.83
N LEU A 8 -11.77 -2.09 13.97
CA LEU A 8 -11.35 -2.73 12.72
C LEU A 8 -10.64 -1.74 11.79
N ALA A 9 -11.18 -0.54 11.62
CA ALA A 9 -10.55 0.49 10.81
C ALA A 9 -9.15 0.87 11.33
N LEU A 10 -8.99 1.02 12.65
CA LEU A 10 -7.68 1.30 13.26
C LEU A 10 -6.68 0.17 13.00
N LEU A 11 -7.11 -1.09 13.11
CA LEU A 11 -6.26 -2.25 12.81
C LEU A 11 -5.86 -2.30 11.33
N LEU A 12 -6.80 -2.04 10.42
CA LEU A 12 -6.53 -1.99 8.98
C LEU A 12 -5.59 -0.83 8.61
N ILE A 13 -5.74 0.34 9.24
CA ILE A 13 -4.81 1.46 9.06
C ILE A 13 -3.41 1.09 9.54
N CYS A 14 -3.29 0.45 10.72
CA CYS A 14 -2.00 -0.02 11.23
C CYS A 14 -1.37 -1.05 10.28
N ALA A 15 -2.15 -2.02 9.80
CA ALA A 15 -1.69 -3.03 8.86
C ALA A 15 -1.23 -2.39 7.53
N ALA A 16 -1.99 -1.42 7.00
CA ALA A 16 -1.64 -0.69 5.79
C ALA A 16 -0.36 0.14 5.95
N PHE A 17 -0.16 0.75 7.13
CA PHE A 17 1.06 1.49 7.44
C PHE A 17 2.30 0.58 7.49
N VAL A 18 2.19 -0.55 8.22
CA VAL A 18 3.27 -1.56 8.27
C VAL A 18 3.54 -2.12 6.88
N ALA A 19 2.50 -2.42 6.11
CA ALA A 19 2.64 -2.88 4.73
C ALA A 19 3.38 -1.88 3.85
N GLY A 20 3.05 -0.59 3.93
CA GLY A 20 3.74 0.47 3.17
C GLY A 20 5.21 0.62 3.58
N PHE A 21 5.51 0.48 4.88
CA PHE A 21 6.89 0.49 5.37
C PHE A 21 7.70 -0.70 4.82
N VAL A 22 7.14 -1.91 4.86
CA VAL A 22 7.78 -3.11 4.30
C VAL A 22 7.95 -2.98 2.78
N ASP A 23 6.94 -2.45 2.09
CA ASP A 23 6.97 -2.23 0.64
C ASP A 23 8.10 -1.26 0.23
N ALA A 24 8.36 -0.23 1.04
CA ALA A 24 9.45 0.70 0.81
C ALA A 24 10.86 0.09 0.97
N ILE A 25 11.00 -0.99 1.75
CA ILE A 25 12.30 -1.65 2.04
C ILE A 25 12.55 -2.83 1.10
N ALA A 26 11.60 -3.77 1.04
CA ALA A 26 11.77 -5.06 0.37
C ALA A 26 10.78 -5.26 -0.80
N GLY A 27 9.76 -4.41 -0.91
CA GLY A 27 8.61 -4.62 -1.78
C GLY A 27 7.65 -5.69 -1.24
N GLY A 28 6.46 -5.75 -1.81
CA GLY A 28 5.49 -6.81 -1.52
C GLY A 28 4.55 -6.51 -0.36
N GLY A 29 4.27 -5.25 -0.05
CA GLY A 29 3.30 -4.85 0.99
C GLY A 29 1.90 -5.47 0.79
N GLY A 30 1.57 -5.86 -0.44
CA GLY A 30 0.37 -6.63 -0.77
C GLY A 30 0.24 -7.96 -0.04
N LEU A 31 1.34 -8.60 0.35
CA LEU A 31 1.32 -9.83 1.15
C LEU A 31 0.78 -9.60 2.56
N ILE A 32 0.75 -8.35 3.03
CA ILE A 32 0.21 -7.95 4.33
C ILE A 32 -1.23 -7.42 4.18
N THR A 33 -1.47 -6.53 3.22
CA THR A 33 -2.79 -5.89 3.05
C THR A 33 -3.86 -6.85 2.53
N VAL A 34 -3.52 -7.79 1.64
CA VAL A 34 -4.47 -8.76 1.08
C VAL A 34 -5.07 -9.66 2.17
N PRO A 35 -4.29 -10.40 2.97
CA PRO A 35 -4.87 -11.22 4.03
C PRO A 35 -5.57 -10.38 5.11
N ALA A 36 -5.08 -9.17 5.43
CA ALA A 36 -5.74 -8.30 6.40
C ALA A 36 -7.16 -7.88 5.96
N LEU A 37 -7.33 -7.50 4.69
CA LEU A 37 -8.63 -7.13 4.13
C LEU A 37 -9.57 -8.32 3.99
N LEU A 38 -9.08 -9.48 3.56
CA LEU A 38 -9.89 -10.71 3.49
C LEU A 38 -10.37 -11.14 4.88
N LEU A 39 -9.51 -11.08 5.90
CA LEU A 39 -9.87 -11.38 7.29
C LEU A 39 -10.86 -10.36 7.87
N ALA A 40 -10.82 -9.11 7.39
CA ALA A 40 -11.79 -8.07 7.72
C ALA A 40 -13.14 -8.24 7.00
N GLY A 41 -13.27 -9.24 6.12
CA GLY A 41 -14.51 -9.57 5.41
C GLY A 41 -14.69 -8.84 4.07
N ALA A 42 -13.64 -8.18 3.54
CA ALA A 42 -13.69 -7.58 2.21
C ALA A 42 -13.80 -8.66 1.13
N SER A 43 -14.52 -8.38 0.04
CA SER A 43 -14.55 -9.31 -1.08
C SER A 43 -13.17 -9.44 -1.74
N PRO A 44 -12.85 -10.57 -2.42
CA PRO A 44 -11.59 -10.71 -3.13
C PRO A 44 -11.34 -9.62 -4.18
N ILE A 45 -12.41 -9.12 -4.82
CA ILE A 45 -12.34 -8.08 -5.83
C ILE A 45 -12.00 -6.73 -5.22
N GLU A 46 -12.63 -6.36 -4.10
CA GLU A 46 -12.31 -5.14 -3.36
C GLU A 46 -10.89 -5.20 -2.82
N THR A 47 -10.50 -6.35 -2.25
CA THR A 47 -9.16 -6.56 -1.71
C THR A 47 -8.08 -6.37 -2.78
N LEU A 48 -8.25 -6.99 -3.96
CA LEU A 48 -7.31 -6.83 -5.07
C LEU A 48 -7.29 -5.41 -5.60
N ALA A 49 -8.44 -4.75 -5.70
CA ALA A 49 -8.54 -3.36 -6.14
C ALA A 49 -7.81 -2.42 -5.16
N THR A 50 -8.03 -2.56 -3.86
CA THR A 50 -7.38 -1.77 -2.82
C THR A 50 -5.87 -2.02 -2.80
N ASN A 51 -5.44 -3.28 -2.86
CA ASN A 51 -4.01 -3.61 -2.91
C ASN A 51 -3.33 -3.04 -4.16
N LYS A 52 -3.98 -3.12 -5.33
CA LYS A 52 -3.42 -2.57 -6.57
C LYS A 52 -3.31 -1.05 -6.53
N LEU A 53 -4.32 -0.36 -6.01
CA LEU A 53 -4.25 1.09 -5.81
C LEU A 53 -3.12 1.46 -4.84
N GLN A 54 -3.03 0.78 -3.70
CA GLN A 54 -1.95 1.00 -2.72
C GLN A 54 -0.56 0.80 -3.35
N GLY A 55 -0.37 -0.28 -4.11
CA GLY A 55 0.91 -0.55 -4.79
C GLY A 55 1.26 0.50 -5.84
N SER A 56 0.30 0.98 -6.64
CA SER A 56 0.53 2.04 -7.62
C SER A 56 0.95 3.35 -6.96
N PHE A 57 0.29 3.74 -5.87
CA PHE A 57 0.68 4.93 -5.10
C PHE A 57 2.03 4.72 -4.40
N GLY A 58 2.28 3.55 -3.83
CA GLY A 58 3.57 3.19 -3.22
C GLY A 58 4.73 3.34 -4.20
N ALA A 59 4.64 2.69 -5.35
CA ALA A 59 5.64 2.80 -6.42
C ALA A 59 5.79 4.25 -6.92
N GLY A 60 4.68 4.96 -7.15
CA GLY A 60 4.70 6.36 -7.58
C GLY A 60 5.39 7.29 -6.57
N THR A 61 5.10 7.12 -5.28
CA THR A 61 5.74 7.90 -4.20
C THR A 61 7.22 7.57 -4.07
N ALA A 62 7.61 6.31 -4.22
CA ALA A 62 9.02 5.91 -4.23
C ALA A 62 9.76 6.57 -5.40
N VAL A 63 9.21 6.53 -6.62
CA VAL A 63 9.78 7.22 -7.79
C VAL A 63 9.96 8.72 -7.52
N LEU A 64 8.95 9.39 -6.97
CA LEU A 64 9.03 10.81 -6.63
C LEU A 64 10.09 11.10 -5.55
N ALA A 65 10.19 10.25 -4.53
CA ALA A 65 11.18 10.40 -3.46
C ALA A 65 12.62 10.23 -3.99
N TYR A 66 12.87 9.17 -4.78
CA TYR A 66 14.17 8.94 -5.40
C TYR A 66 14.54 10.01 -6.42
N ALA A 67 13.56 10.53 -7.17
CA ALA A 67 13.79 11.63 -8.10
C ALA A 67 14.17 12.93 -7.38
N ARG A 68 13.48 13.26 -6.28
CA ARG A 68 13.80 14.43 -5.44
C ARG A 68 15.17 14.35 -4.79
N ALA A 69 15.60 13.14 -4.41
CA ALA A 69 16.92 12.89 -3.87
C ALA A 69 18.03 12.87 -4.95
N GLY A 70 17.68 13.04 -6.23
CA GLY A 70 18.63 13.03 -7.35
C GLY A 70 19.13 11.64 -7.74
N HIS A 71 18.56 10.57 -7.17
CA HIS A 71 18.96 9.18 -7.45
C HIS A 71 18.37 8.64 -8.74
N VAL A 72 17.23 9.18 -9.21
CA VAL A 72 16.54 8.74 -10.43
C VAL A 72 16.11 9.95 -11.27
N ARG A 73 16.24 9.87 -12.60
CA ARG A 73 15.76 10.89 -13.55
C ARG A 73 14.69 10.28 -14.46
N PRO A 74 13.41 10.29 -14.05
CA PRO A 74 12.35 9.63 -14.81
C PRO A 74 12.17 10.22 -16.22
N MET A 75 12.46 11.51 -16.40
CA MET A 75 12.35 12.20 -17.69
C MET A 75 13.37 11.71 -18.72
N ASP A 76 14.55 11.25 -18.26
CA ASP A 76 15.59 10.73 -19.16
C ASP A 76 15.29 9.28 -19.61
N GLN A 77 14.36 8.60 -18.93
CA GLN A 77 13.96 7.22 -19.19
C GLN A 77 12.70 7.10 -20.08
N LEU A 78 12.04 8.23 -20.38
CA LEU A 78 10.83 8.31 -21.20
C LEU A 78 11.10 8.43 -22.71
N GLY A 79 12.36 8.22 -23.14
CA GLY A 79 12.79 8.22 -24.54
C GLY A 79 12.37 6.98 -25.33
#